data_AF-A0A918ML68-F1
#
_entry.id   AF-A0A918ML68-F1
#
_cell.length_a   1.000
_cell.length_b   1.000
_cell.length_c   1.000
_cell.angle_alpha   90.00
_cell.angle_beta   90.00
_cell.angle_gamma   90.00
#
_symmetry.space_group_name_H-M   'P 1'
#
loop_
_entity.id
_entity.type
_entity.pdbx_description
1 polymer ?
#
loop_
_entity_poly.entity_id
_entity_poly.type
_entity_poly.pdbx_seq_one_letter_code
_entity_poly.pdbx_strand_id
1 'polypeptide(L)'
;MRGKIWCAAVFAAFSFWGGSVAAQDVTLTARDGSLSIDGALLSYDGEFYRVDSRYGPLTIDGEGVICDGPGCPDLTATLAVLRITGAGEQGNRLLPGLFAAYAATRGLKIETRPQDAGFVTEITDPGTGQALAKISFLPAPPEDARSALLDGRADLAVSLTADKGFGSRAMALDALVPIVSQDNLHPRISTPDLAAALSGKLRNWKELGGPDMPIALHALRRDTSLQEALAKRLGRDILALVEHDTAADLAEAVARDPWALAVTGQSARGTARTLPLTDSCDFPLLPDRASVKAEDYPLTLPVQLLTPRRRLPLFAREFLEFLDHPAAQTAVAAAGFVDQAPETVPLTADGLRLLNAIKGAGKDVPLEDLKRLAEVMTGASRSSLTFRFEDGSSTLDARSQENLTLLAQLLAVDAFKGQEVILAGFSDGSGDPTANLQLSESRAIGVATALAAALPDLPEDQTMPRVMAFGEALPMACDTTAAGRRANRRVELWLRPQGAIDSDMP
;
A
#
# COMPACT_ATOMS: atom_id res chain seq x y z
N MET A 1 59.96 -56.66 -24.53
CA MET A 1 60.51 -55.58 -25.38
C MET A 1 60.46 -54.26 -24.62
N ARG A 2 61.53 -53.45 -24.75
CA ARG A 2 61.68 -51.99 -24.56
C ARG A 2 60.40 -51.20 -24.21
N GLY A 3 60.34 -50.17 -23.35
CA GLY A 3 61.28 -49.33 -22.59
C GLY A 3 60.42 -48.38 -21.69
N LYS A 4 60.88 -47.94 -20.50
CA LYS A 4 61.50 -46.61 -20.22
C LYS A 4 60.65 -45.43 -20.77
N ILE A 5 60.20 -44.39 -20.03
CA ILE A 5 60.73 -43.65 -18.87
C ILE A 5 59.62 -42.77 -18.25
N TRP A 6 59.72 -42.59 -16.92
CA TRP A 6 59.22 -41.51 -16.04
C TRP A 6 58.93 -40.14 -16.69
N CYS A 7 57.82 -39.49 -16.29
CA CYS A 7 57.74 -38.02 -16.27
C CYS A 7 56.93 -37.51 -15.06
N ALA A 8 57.47 -36.45 -14.48
CA ALA A 8 57.21 -35.86 -13.18
C ALA A 8 55.75 -35.46 -12.88
N ALA A 9 55.36 -35.65 -11.62
CA ALA A 9 54.25 -34.93 -11.01
C ALA A 9 54.68 -33.49 -10.71
N VAL A 10 54.03 -32.52 -11.34
CA VAL A 10 54.12 -31.10 -10.98
C VAL A 10 52.90 -30.76 -10.14
N PHE A 11 53.12 -30.62 -8.83
CA PHE A 11 52.19 -29.98 -7.91
C PHE A 11 52.27 -28.46 -8.15
N ALA A 12 51.32 -27.89 -8.88
CA ALA A 12 51.11 -26.45 -8.92
C ALA A 12 50.07 -26.10 -7.85
N ALA A 13 50.55 -25.59 -6.71
CA ALA A 13 49.73 -24.96 -5.69
C ALA A 13 49.14 -23.66 -6.25
N PHE A 14 47.86 -23.68 -6.61
CA PHE A 14 47.09 -22.46 -6.83
C PHE A 14 46.66 -21.91 -5.46
N SER A 15 47.46 -20.99 -4.93
CA SER A 15 47.04 -20.10 -3.86
C SER A 15 45.85 -19.28 -4.34
N PHE A 16 44.65 -19.66 -3.93
CA PHE A 16 43.52 -18.77 -3.88
C PHE A 16 43.80 -17.71 -2.80
N TRP A 17 44.21 -16.52 -3.21
CA TRP A 17 44.02 -15.32 -2.40
C TRP A 17 42.51 -15.07 -2.34
N GLY A 18 41.87 -15.69 -1.35
CA GLY A 18 40.60 -15.22 -0.83
C GLY A 18 40.84 -13.86 -0.22
N GLY A 19 40.43 -12.81 -0.94
CA GLY A 19 40.23 -11.50 -0.33
C GLY A 19 39.07 -11.63 0.64
N SER A 20 39.38 -11.87 1.91
CA SER A 20 38.44 -11.60 3.00
C SER A 20 37.96 -10.16 2.82
N VAL A 21 36.66 -9.95 2.70
CA VAL A 21 36.08 -8.62 2.94
C VAL A 21 36.31 -8.36 4.42
N ALA A 22 37.46 -7.75 4.73
CA ALA A 22 37.83 -7.44 6.10
C ALA A 22 36.81 -6.43 6.63
N ALA A 23 36.23 -6.73 7.79
CA ALA A 23 35.62 -5.70 8.61
C ALA A 23 36.66 -4.57 8.77
N GLN A 24 36.32 -3.38 8.30
CA GLN A 24 37.27 -2.27 8.29
C GLN A 24 37.18 -1.55 9.63
N ASP A 25 38.29 -1.52 10.34
CA ASP A 25 38.39 -0.89 11.65
C ASP A 25 38.21 0.64 11.53
N VAL A 26 37.46 1.21 12.47
CA VAL A 26 37.24 2.65 12.63
C VAL A 26 37.46 3.05 14.08
N THR A 27 38.00 4.24 14.27
CA THR A 27 38.11 4.93 15.55
C THR A 27 37.24 6.18 15.49
N LEU A 28 36.21 6.23 16.33
CA LEU A 28 35.33 7.39 16.47
C LEU A 28 35.75 8.18 17.70
N THR A 29 36.26 9.39 17.49
CA THR A 29 36.74 10.26 18.57
C THR A 29 35.80 11.46 18.71
N ALA A 30 35.27 11.70 19.91
CA ALA A 30 34.48 12.90 20.19
C ALA A 30 35.29 14.15 19.85
N ARG A 31 34.64 15.18 19.28
CA ARG A 31 35.32 16.41 18.84
C ARG A 31 36.01 17.18 19.97
N ASP A 32 35.54 17.01 21.21
CA ASP A 32 36.16 17.58 22.41
C ASP A 32 37.30 16.71 22.97
N GLY A 33 37.60 15.57 22.33
CA GLY A 33 38.63 14.61 22.73
C GLY A 33 38.30 13.80 23.98
N SER A 34 37.08 13.92 24.53
CA SER A 34 36.70 13.30 25.80
C SER A 34 36.52 11.78 25.73
N LEU A 35 36.25 11.25 24.53
CA LEU A 35 35.86 9.87 24.31
C LEU A 35 36.39 9.36 22.97
N SER A 36 36.88 8.13 22.94
CA SER A 36 37.28 7.44 21.72
C SER A 36 36.76 6.01 21.75
N ILE A 37 36.18 5.57 20.64
CA ILE A 37 35.53 4.26 20.49
C ILE A 37 36.13 3.57 19.26
N ASP A 38 36.79 2.44 19.49
CA ASP A 38 37.33 1.58 18.45
C ASP A 38 36.37 0.41 18.16
N GLY A 39 36.24 0.05 16.88
CA GLY A 39 35.50 -1.14 16.46
C GLY A 39 35.43 -1.31 14.95
N ALA A 40 34.71 -2.34 14.52
CA ALA A 40 34.46 -2.59 13.10
C ALA A 40 33.25 -1.78 12.62
N LEU A 41 33.38 -1.01 11.54
CA LEU A 41 32.24 -0.27 10.99
C LEU A 41 31.21 -1.26 10.41
N LEU A 42 29.99 -1.22 10.96
CA LEU A 42 28.85 -1.98 10.45
C LEU A 42 28.12 -1.20 9.35
N SER A 43 27.88 0.10 9.55
CA SER A 43 27.23 0.98 8.56
C SER A 43 27.38 2.46 8.92
N TYR A 44 27.30 3.35 7.93
CA TYR A 44 27.13 4.80 8.10
C TYR A 44 25.99 5.27 7.18
N ASP A 45 25.06 6.08 7.69
CA ASP A 45 23.83 6.46 6.98
C ASP A 45 23.79 7.92 6.48
N GLY A 46 24.91 8.62 6.62
CA GLY A 46 25.07 10.06 6.34
C GLY A 46 25.02 10.94 7.59
N GLU A 47 24.61 10.40 8.74
CA GLU A 47 24.41 11.17 9.97
C GLU A 47 24.94 10.40 11.20
N PHE A 48 24.78 9.08 11.26
CA PHE A 48 25.19 8.23 12.37
C PHE A 48 26.10 7.07 11.92
N TYR A 49 27.11 6.79 12.73
CA TYR A 49 27.96 5.62 12.62
C TYR A 49 27.39 4.46 13.44
N ARG A 50 27.35 3.26 12.85
CA ARG A 50 27.07 2.02 13.57
C ARG A 50 28.32 1.16 13.59
N VAL A 51 28.84 0.88 14.78
CA VAL A 51 30.15 0.22 14.96
C VAL A 51 29.98 -0.97 15.88
N ASP A 52 30.56 -2.11 15.52
CA ASP A 52 30.69 -3.25 16.40
C ASP A 52 31.91 -3.05 17.29
N SER A 53 31.66 -2.66 18.55
CA SER A 53 32.69 -2.30 19.51
C SER A 53 32.89 -3.41 20.55
N ARG A 54 33.92 -3.27 21.39
CA ARG A 54 34.10 -4.11 22.59
C ARG A 54 32.92 -4.10 23.57
N TYR A 55 32.02 -3.12 23.45
CA TYR A 55 30.82 -2.99 24.28
C TYR A 55 29.55 -3.52 23.55
N GLY A 56 29.72 -4.14 22.38
CA GLY A 56 28.65 -4.51 21.46
C GLY A 56 28.39 -3.44 20.38
N PRO A 57 27.32 -3.60 19.59
CA PRO A 57 26.98 -2.66 18.52
C PRO A 57 26.49 -1.33 19.09
N LEU A 58 27.22 -0.25 18.77
CA LEU A 58 26.91 1.13 19.17
C LEU A 58 26.46 1.96 17.97
N THR A 59 25.57 2.93 18.20
CA THR A 59 25.14 3.94 17.21
C THR A 59 25.54 5.32 17.73
N ILE A 60 26.34 6.04 16.96
CA ILE A 60 27.01 7.28 17.39
C ILE A 60 26.73 8.38 16.37
N ASP A 61 26.43 9.57 16.84
CA ASP A 61 26.18 10.76 16.01
C ASP A 61 27.48 11.21 15.33
N GLY A 62 27.47 11.28 14.01
CA GLY A 62 28.59 11.68 13.17
C GLY A 62 28.91 13.17 13.22
N GLU A 63 27.99 14.03 13.64
CA GLU A 63 28.32 15.45 13.90
C GLU A 63 29.23 15.59 15.13
N GLY A 64 29.05 14.72 16.12
CA GLY A 64 29.77 14.76 17.40
C GLY A 64 31.15 14.13 17.39
N VAL A 65 31.50 13.36 16.35
CA VAL A 65 32.73 12.58 16.29
C VAL A 65 33.54 12.79 15.01
N ILE A 66 34.85 12.60 15.12
CA ILE A 66 35.78 12.50 14.00
C ILE A 66 36.03 11.01 13.79
N CYS A 67 35.80 10.53 12.57
CA CYS A 67 36.10 9.16 12.18
C CYS A 67 37.50 9.10 11.59
N ASP A 68 38.36 8.30 12.21
CA ASP A 68 39.69 7.95 11.69
C ASP A 68 39.78 6.44 11.43
N GLY A 69 40.39 6.07 10.30
CA GLY A 69 40.63 4.68 9.94
C GLY A 69 40.20 4.33 8.50
N PRO A 70 40.65 3.17 8.00
CA PRO A 70 40.36 2.73 6.62
C PRO A 70 38.87 2.47 6.36
N GLY A 71 38.06 2.25 7.42
CA GLY A 71 36.62 2.10 7.30
C GLY A 71 35.84 3.40 7.27
N CYS A 72 36.47 4.56 7.48
CA CYS A 72 35.74 5.82 7.55
C CYS A 72 35.21 6.25 6.16
N PRO A 73 33.91 6.51 6.03
CA PRO A 73 33.32 7.01 4.80
C PRO A 73 33.85 8.40 4.46
N ASP A 74 34.10 8.65 3.18
CA ASP A 74 34.46 9.97 2.69
C ASP A 74 33.27 10.93 2.87
N LEU A 75 33.40 11.85 3.84
CA LEU A 75 32.35 12.78 4.27
C LEU A 75 31.92 13.78 3.18
N THR A 76 32.62 13.80 2.05
CA THR A 76 32.30 14.69 0.93
C THR A 76 31.38 14.05 -0.13
N ALA A 77 31.17 12.73 -0.09
CA ALA A 77 30.57 12.00 -1.20
C ALA A 77 30.07 10.59 -0.82
N THR A 78 29.16 10.46 0.14
CA THR A 78 28.60 9.13 0.45
C THR A 78 27.60 8.70 -0.62
N LEU A 79 28.04 7.82 -1.52
CA LEU A 79 27.15 7.09 -2.44
C LEU A 79 26.12 6.31 -1.62
N ALA A 80 24.85 6.69 -1.71
CA ALA A 80 23.77 5.97 -1.05
C ALA A 80 23.51 4.64 -1.77
N VAL A 81 23.78 3.51 -1.11
CA VAL A 81 23.44 2.18 -1.65
C VAL A 81 22.12 1.71 -1.06
N LEU A 82 21.13 1.46 -1.91
CA LEU A 82 19.80 1.01 -1.52
C LEU A 82 19.48 -0.33 -2.16
N ARG A 83 19.22 -1.37 -1.36
CA ARG A 83 18.85 -2.70 -1.83
C ARG A 83 17.39 -2.98 -1.53
N ILE A 84 16.60 -3.22 -2.57
CA ILE A 84 15.17 -3.48 -2.48
C ILE A 84 14.89 -4.89 -3.01
N THR A 85 13.97 -5.60 -2.37
CA THR A 85 13.53 -6.92 -2.82
C THR A 85 12.01 -7.10 -2.67
N GLY A 86 11.47 -8.29 -2.88
CA GLY A 86 10.06 -8.61 -2.67
C GLY A 86 9.25 -8.73 -3.96
N ALA A 87 8.00 -8.24 -3.93
CA ALA A 87 6.99 -8.50 -4.95
C ALA A 87 7.44 -8.01 -6.34
N GLY A 88 7.79 -8.96 -7.22
CA GLY A 88 8.49 -8.70 -8.48
C GLY A 88 7.70 -7.84 -9.47
N GLU A 89 6.45 -8.18 -9.72
CA GLU A 89 5.61 -7.46 -10.68
C GLU A 89 5.38 -6.01 -10.26
N GLN A 90 5.03 -5.80 -8.99
CA GLN A 90 4.76 -4.47 -8.45
C GLN A 90 6.03 -3.64 -8.35
N GLY A 91 7.15 -4.22 -7.88
CA GLY A 91 8.43 -3.54 -7.81
C GLY A 91 8.96 -3.13 -9.18
N ASN A 92 8.91 -4.01 -10.17
CA ASN A 92 9.37 -3.71 -11.53
C ASN A 92 8.52 -2.65 -12.24
N ARG A 93 7.22 -2.56 -11.93
CA ARG A 93 6.33 -1.57 -12.55
C ARG A 93 6.32 -0.21 -11.86
N LEU A 94 6.45 -0.17 -10.53
CA LEU A 94 6.32 1.07 -9.75
C LEU A 94 7.68 1.77 -9.52
N LEU A 95 8.69 1.04 -9.08
CA LEU A 95 9.92 1.65 -8.56
C LEU A 95 10.70 2.46 -9.62
N PRO A 96 10.88 2.00 -10.88
CA PRO A 96 11.60 2.81 -11.87
C PRO A 96 10.93 4.16 -12.14
N GLY A 97 9.60 4.18 -12.25
CA GLY A 97 8.83 5.41 -12.44
C GLY A 97 8.89 6.35 -11.24
N LEU A 98 8.82 5.78 -10.02
CA LEU A 98 8.96 6.54 -8.78
C LEU A 98 10.36 7.15 -8.63
N PHE A 99 11.43 6.41 -8.93
CA PHE A 99 12.79 6.96 -8.89
C PHE A 99 13.01 8.01 -9.97
N ALA A 100 12.45 7.83 -11.16
CA ALA A 100 12.51 8.84 -12.22
C ALA A 100 11.81 10.14 -11.79
N ALA A 101 10.63 10.03 -11.17
CA ALA A 101 9.92 11.18 -10.62
C ALA A 101 10.69 11.86 -9.47
N TYR A 102 11.29 11.08 -8.57
CA TYR A 102 12.13 11.58 -7.47
C TYR A 102 13.35 12.36 -7.98
N ALA A 103 14.03 11.83 -9.01
CA ALA A 103 15.18 12.46 -9.62
C ALA A 103 14.77 13.76 -10.35
N ALA A 104 13.66 13.72 -11.09
CA ALA A 104 13.15 14.87 -11.84
C ALA A 104 12.81 16.07 -10.94
N THR A 105 12.18 15.84 -9.76
CA THR A 105 11.86 16.94 -8.83
C THR A 105 13.09 17.60 -8.21
N ARG A 106 14.25 16.93 -8.26
CA ARG A 106 15.53 17.41 -7.72
C ARG A 106 16.53 17.81 -8.81
N GLY A 107 16.13 17.78 -10.09
CA GLY A 107 17.02 18.07 -11.21
C GLY A 107 18.18 17.07 -11.36
N LEU A 108 18.03 15.85 -10.86
CA LEU A 108 19.06 14.81 -10.91
C LEU A 108 18.96 14.00 -12.20
N LYS A 109 20.09 13.49 -12.67
CA LYS A 109 20.12 12.53 -13.78
C LYS A 109 19.93 11.12 -13.25
N ILE A 110 19.14 10.32 -13.95
CA ILE A 110 18.85 8.93 -13.61
C ILE A 110 19.13 8.01 -14.80
N GLU A 111 19.73 6.87 -14.53
CA GLU A 111 19.88 5.78 -15.49
C GLU A 111 19.40 4.47 -14.84
N THR A 112 18.45 3.79 -15.48
CA THR A 112 17.96 2.48 -15.02
C THR A 112 18.28 1.42 -16.06
N ARG A 113 18.90 0.33 -15.62
CA ARG A 113 19.30 -0.79 -16.46
C ARG A 113 18.70 -2.09 -15.90
N PRO A 114 18.08 -2.93 -16.74
CA PRO A 114 17.64 -4.26 -16.31
C PRO A 114 18.82 -5.08 -15.77
N GLN A 115 18.58 -5.85 -14.71
CA GLN A 115 19.55 -6.78 -14.15
C GLN A 115 18.80 -8.01 -13.61
N ASP A 116 19.10 -9.19 -14.16
CA ASP A 116 18.40 -10.43 -13.85
C ASP A 116 16.87 -10.27 -14.02
N ALA A 117 16.08 -10.66 -13.02
CA ALA A 117 14.62 -10.46 -13.00
C ALA A 117 14.19 -9.05 -12.53
N GLY A 118 15.14 -8.19 -12.18
CA GLY A 118 14.90 -6.84 -11.66
C GLY A 118 15.72 -5.78 -12.39
N PHE A 119 16.25 -4.81 -11.66
CA PHE A 119 16.97 -3.68 -12.24
C PHE A 119 17.96 -3.02 -11.27
N VAL A 120 18.86 -2.21 -11.84
CA VAL A 120 19.72 -1.28 -11.11
C VAL A 120 19.47 0.13 -11.62
N THR A 121 19.32 1.06 -10.69
CA THR A 121 19.16 2.48 -10.94
C THR A 121 20.34 3.24 -10.35
N GLU A 122 20.92 4.13 -11.12
CA GLU A 122 21.97 5.05 -10.70
C GLU A 122 21.47 6.48 -10.83
N ILE A 123 21.60 7.26 -9.75
CA ILE A 123 21.24 8.68 -9.71
C ILE A 123 22.52 9.48 -9.57
N THR A 124 22.71 10.44 -10.46
CA THR A 124 23.93 11.26 -10.56
C THR A 124 23.61 12.74 -10.55
N ASP A 125 24.48 13.54 -9.94
CA ASP A 125 24.46 14.99 -10.08
C ASP A 125 24.84 15.38 -11.52
N PRO A 126 24.02 16.18 -12.23
CA PRO A 126 24.30 16.52 -13.63
C PRO A 126 25.46 17.51 -13.81
N GLY A 127 25.81 18.30 -12.79
CA GLY A 127 26.88 19.29 -12.84
C GLY A 127 28.26 18.69 -12.58
N THR A 128 28.36 17.80 -11.60
CA THR A 128 29.63 17.15 -11.20
C THR A 128 29.83 15.78 -11.83
N GLY A 129 28.76 15.13 -12.29
CA GLY A 129 28.77 13.74 -12.74
C GLY A 129 28.92 12.71 -11.61
N GLN A 130 28.86 13.16 -10.36
CA GLN A 130 29.03 12.33 -9.17
C GLN A 130 27.81 11.42 -8.98
N ALA A 131 28.05 10.14 -8.69
CA ALA A 131 27.00 9.20 -8.29
C ALA A 131 26.54 9.50 -6.85
N LEU A 132 25.25 9.78 -6.70
CA LEU A 132 24.60 10.11 -5.44
C LEU A 132 23.91 8.89 -4.83
N ALA A 133 23.29 8.06 -5.67
CA ALA A 133 22.65 6.83 -5.22
C ALA A 133 22.80 5.69 -6.23
N LYS A 134 23.00 4.48 -5.70
CA LYS A 134 22.92 3.23 -6.44
C LYS A 134 21.86 2.34 -5.80
N ILE A 135 20.79 2.12 -6.55
CA ILE A 135 19.61 1.39 -6.10
C ILE A 135 19.53 0.09 -6.88
N SER A 136 19.27 -1.01 -6.19
CA SER A 136 19.04 -2.32 -6.82
C SER A 136 17.69 -2.86 -6.39
N PHE A 137 16.97 -3.47 -7.33
CA PHE A 137 15.77 -4.23 -7.06
C PHE A 137 15.93 -5.64 -7.60
N LEU A 138 15.73 -6.64 -6.73
CA LEU A 138 15.69 -8.05 -7.11
C LEU A 138 14.40 -8.69 -6.58
N PRO A 139 13.48 -9.18 -7.44
CA PRO A 139 12.30 -9.92 -7.01
C PRO A 139 12.66 -11.11 -6.12
N ALA A 140 11.85 -11.35 -5.09
CA ALA A 140 11.98 -12.52 -4.23
C ALA A 140 10.61 -12.94 -3.67
N PRO A 141 10.42 -14.24 -3.38
CA PRO A 141 9.27 -14.71 -2.61
C PRO A 141 9.16 -13.99 -1.26
N PRO A 142 7.95 -13.90 -0.67
CA PRO A 142 7.71 -13.15 0.57
C PRO A 142 8.62 -13.55 1.74
N GLU A 143 8.82 -14.85 1.96
CA GLU A 143 9.69 -15.36 3.04
C GLU A 143 11.15 -14.98 2.85
N ASP A 144 11.66 -15.04 1.61
CA ASP A 144 13.03 -14.67 1.29
C ASP A 144 13.24 -13.16 1.42
N ALA A 145 12.27 -12.36 0.98
CA ALA A 145 12.28 -10.91 1.14
C ALA A 145 12.29 -10.49 2.62
N ARG A 146 11.48 -11.18 3.44
CA ARG A 146 11.43 -10.98 4.88
C ARG A 146 12.75 -11.36 5.54
N SER A 147 13.32 -12.51 5.21
CA SER A 147 14.64 -12.92 5.69
C SER A 147 15.73 -11.92 5.27
N ALA A 148 15.70 -11.42 4.03
CA ALA A 148 16.66 -10.42 3.56
C ALA A 148 16.60 -9.10 4.35
N LEU A 149 15.41 -8.66 4.77
CA LEU A 149 15.25 -7.49 5.64
C LEU A 149 15.81 -7.73 7.05
N LEU A 150 15.54 -8.90 7.64
CA LEU A 150 16.03 -9.25 8.98
C LEU A 150 17.55 -9.38 9.03
N ASP A 151 18.14 -10.00 8.01
CA ASP A 151 19.58 -10.23 7.90
C ASP A 151 20.36 -8.99 7.42
N GLY A 152 19.67 -7.90 7.06
CA GLY A 152 20.28 -6.68 6.52
C GLY A 152 20.84 -6.83 5.10
N ARG A 153 20.46 -7.89 4.37
CA ARG A 153 20.77 -8.08 2.94
C ARG A 153 19.94 -7.16 2.03
N ALA A 154 18.75 -6.77 2.50
CA ALA A 154 17.91 -5.75 1.90
C ALA A 154 17.63 -4.62 2.91
N ASP A 155 17.39 -3.43 2.37
CA ASP A 155 17.09 -2.22 3.13
C ASP A 155 15.59 -1.92 3.10
N LEU A 156 14.90 -2.29 2.02
CA LEU A 156 13.45 -2.22 1.86
C LEU A 156 12.92 -3.49 1.17
N ALA A 157 11.64 -3.83 1.38
CA ALA A 157 10.98 -4.86 0.59
C ALA A 157 9.61 -4.42 0.10
N VAL A 158 9.31 -4.63 -1.17
CA VAL A 158 7.97 -4.48 -1.74
C VAL A 158 7.10 -5.63 -1.25
N SER A 159 5.99 -5.32 -0.60
CA SER A 159 5.05 -6.30 -0.06
C SER A 159 3.60 -5.93 -0.39
N LEU A 160 2.77 -6.95 -0.51
CA LEU A 160 1.32 -6.85 -0.67
C LEU A 160 0.57 -7.23 0.61
N THR A 161 1.31 -7.57 1.66
CA THR A 161 0.78 -7.92 2.97
C THR A 161 1.47 -7.10 4.06
N ALA A 162 0.70 -6.70 5.07
CA ALA A 162 1.25 -6.08 6.25
C ALA A 162 2.00 -7.13 7.09
N ASP A 163 3.11 -6.73 7.71
CA ASP A 163 3.86 -7.53 8.67
C ASP A 163 4.19 -6.67 9.89
N LYS A 164 3.65 -7.05 11.06
CA LYS A 164 3.83 -6.33 12.34
C LYS A 164 5.29 -6.28 12.81
N GLY A 165 6.15 -7.12 12.25
CA GLY A 165 7.60 -7.11 12.50
C GLY A 165 8.30 -5.87 11.93
N PHE A 166 7.70 -5.23 10.92
CA PHE A 166 8.31 -4.13 10.17
C PHE A 166 7.48 -2.85 10.29
N GLY A 167 8.11 -1.71 9.98
CA GLY A 167 7.34 -0.54 9.56
C GLY A 167 6.84 -0.75 8.13
N SER A 168 5.85 0.02 7.72
CA SER A 168 5.31 -0.05 6.36
C SER A 168 4.96 1.34 5.85
N ARG A 169 5.19 1.58 4.57
CA ARG A 169 4.73 2.77 3.85
C ARG A 169 4.08 2.34 2.55
N ALA A 170 2.82 2.71 2.35
CA ALA A 170 2.16 2.45 1.08
C ALA A 170 2.79 3.29 -0.04
N MET A 171 2.97 2.67 -1.21
CA MET A 171 3.40 3.34 -2.44
C MET A 171 2.23 3.53 -3.40
N ALA A 172 1.31 2.58 -3.42
CA ALA A 172 0.23 2.50 -4.37
C ALA A 172 -0.89 1.60 -3.84
N LEU A 173 -2.04 1.64 -4.50
CA LEU A 173 -3.13 0.70 -4.33
C LEU A 173 -3.36 -0.06 -5.65
N ASP A 174 -3.84 -1.28 -5.54
CA ASP A 174 -4.45 -2.05 -6.62
C ASP A 174 -5.80 -2.60 -6.13
N ALA A 175 -6.58 -3.17 -7.02
CA ALA A 175 -7.80 -3.89 -6.69
C ALA A 175 -7.66 -5.34 -7.14
N LEU A 176 -7.79 -6.30 -6.22
CA LEU A 176 -7.91 -7.70 -6.61
C LEU A 176 -9.29 -7.94 -7.19
N VAL A 177 -9.35 -8.29 -8.47
CA VAL A 177 -10.58 -8.49 -9.22
C VAL A 177 -10.71 -9.93 -9.67
N PRO A 178 -11.90 -10.56 -9.58
CA PRO A 178 -12.13 -11.82 -10.24
C PRO A 178 -12.19 -11.58 -11.75
N ILE A 179 -11.54 -12.45 -12.51
CA ILE A 179 -11.44 -12.38 -13.95
C ILE A 179 -11.97 -13.66 -14.60
N VAL A 180 -12.58 -13.50 -15.75
CA VAL A 180 -13.14 -14.55 -16.61
C VAL A 180 -12.84 -14.23 -18.08
N SER A 181 -13.06 -15.16 -18.99
CA SER A 181 -13.02 -14.88 -20.43
C SER A 181 -14.10 -13.87 -20.84
N GLN A 182 -13.87 -13.16 -21.95
CA GLN A 182 -14.88 -12.31 -22.59
C GLN A 182 -16.12 -13.10 -23.03
N ASP A 183 -15.97 -14.39 -23.34
CA ASP A 183 -17.05 -15.29 -23.73
C ASP A 183 -17.89 -15.79 -22.54
N ASN A 184 -17.40 -15.58 -21.31
CA ASN A 184 -18.15 -15.88 -20.10
C ASN A 184 -19.17 -14.76 -19.83
N LEU A 185 -20.45 -15.05 -20.08
CA LEU A 185 -21.55 -14.09 -19.95
C LEU A 185 -22.15 -14.00 -18.54
N HIS A 186 -21.56 -14.66 -17.54
CA HIS A 186 -22.07 -14.58 -16.17
C HIS A 186 -21.95 -13.13 -15.64
N PRO A 187 -23.02 -12.49 -15.15
CA PRO A 187 -23.01 -11.04 -15.01
C PRO A 187 -22.22 -10.53 -13.81
N ARG A 188 -22.10 -11.32 -12.72
CA ARG A 188 -21.50 -10.93 -11.44
C ARG A 188 -21.25 -12.16 -10.57
N ILE A 189 -20.47 -12.03 -9.49
CA ILE A 189 -20.32 -13.06 -8.46
C ILE A 189 -20.35 -12.42 -7.07
N SER A 190 -21.05 -13.04 -6.12
CA SER A 190 -21.06 -12.54 -4.76
C SER A 190 -19.72 -12.82 -4.05
N THR A 191 -19.33 -12.02 -3.07
CA THR A 191 -18.10 -12.26 -2.30
C THR A 191 -18.10 -13.62 -1.57
N PRO A 192 -19.21 -14.13 -0.99
CA PRO A 192 -19.25 -15.48 -0.46
C PRO A 192 -19.11 -16.57 -1.53
N ASP A 193 -19.71 -16.39 -2.70
CA ASP A 193 -19.63 -17.36 -3.80
C ASP A 193 -18.23 -17.41 -4.41
N LEU A 194 -17.57 -16.26 -4.57
CA LEU A 194 -16.18 -16.20 -4.98
C LEU A 194 -15.30 -16.96 -3.97
N ALA A 195 -15.47 -16.71 -2.68
CA ALA A 195 -14.74 -17.45 -1.64
C ALA A 195 -15.03 -18.96 -1.66
N ALA A 196 -16.27 -19.37 -1.95
CA ALA A 196 -16.65 -20.77 -2.12
C ALA A 196 -16.00 -21.40 -3.36
N ALA A 197 -15.92 -20.67 -4.48
CA ALA A 197 -15.27 -21.10 -5.70
C ALA A 197 -13.74 -21.25 -5.49
N LEU A 198 -13.08 -20.23 -4.94
CA LEU A 198 -11.64 -20.24 -4.65
C LEU A 198 -11.22 -21.35 -3.67
N SER A 199 -12.13 -21.77 -2.79
CA SER A 199 -11.92 -22.89 -1.87
C SER A 199 -12.41 -24.24 -2.39
N GLY A 200 -12.85 -24.30 -3.65
CA GLY A 200 -13.36 -25.50 -4.31
C GLY A 200 -14.61 -26.09 -3.67
N LYS A 201 -15.38 -25.32 -2.89
CA LYS A 201 -16.70 -25.73 -2.40
C LYS A 201 -17.76 -25.59 -3.49
N LEU A 202 -17.64 -24.53 -4.29
CA LEU A 202 -18.44 -24.28 -5.48
C LEU A 202 -17.58 -24.67 -6.69
N ARG A 203 -18.07 -25.58 -7.54
CA ARG A 203 -17.24 -26.20 -8.60
C ARG A 203 -17.86 -26.12 -9.98
N ASN A 204 -19.11 -25.68 -10.10
CA ASN A 204 -19.83 -25.67 -11.38
C ASN A 204 -20.62 -24.37 -11.55
N TRP A 205 -20.59 -23.83 -12.76
CA TRP A 205 -21.29 -22.59 -13.12
C TRP A 205 -22.82 -22.69 -12.94
N LYS A 206 -23.42 -23.89 -12.98
CA LYS A 206 -24.85 -24.08 -12.70
C LYS A 206 -25.25 -23.73 -11.27
N GLU A 207 -24.32 -23.83 -10.33
CA GLU A 207 -24.55 -23.44 -8.93
C GLU A 207 -24.74 -21.92 -8.81
N LEU A 208 -24.26 -21.16 -9.80
CA LEU A 208 -24.44 -19.71 -9.94
C LEU A 208 -25.56 -19.35 -10.93
N GLY A 209 -26.36 -20.32 -11.38
CA GLY A 209 -27.39 -20.10 -12.40
C GLY A 209 -26.83 -19.95 -13.83
N GLY A 210 -25.58 -20.34 -14.06
CA GLY A 210 -24.99 -20.51 -15.38
C GLY A 210 -25.26 -21.88 -16.01
N PRO A 211 -24.57 -22.22 -17.10
CA PRO A 211 -24.66 -23.54 -17.73
C PRO A 211 -24.00 -24.64 -16.87
N ASP A 212 -24.33 -25.91 -17.12
CA ASP A 212 -23.72 -27.07 -16.44
C ASP A 212 -22.29 -27.32 -16.94
N MET A 213 -21.37 -26.46 -16.50
CA MET A 213 -19.96 -26.49 -16.85
C MET A 213 -19.10 -26.37 -15.59
N PRO A 214 -18.05 -27.20 -15.44
CA PRO A 214 -17.10 -27.06 -14.34
C PRO A 214 -16.42 -25.68 -14.35
N ILE A 215 -16.09 -25.16 -13.18
CA ILE A 215 -15.25 -23.98 -13.04
C ILE A 215 -13.79 -24.39 -13.18
N ALA A 216 -13.11 -23.88 -14.20
CA ALA A 216 -11.67 -24.05 -14.37
C ALA A 216 -10.93 -23.01 -13.51
N LEU A 217 -10.60 -23.37 -12.27
CA LEU A 217 -9.96 -22.44 -11.35
C LEU A 217 -8.45 -22.30 -11.64
N HIS A 218 -8.04 -21.10 -12.03
CA HIS A 218 -6.64 -20.75 -12.26
C HIS A 218 -6.12 -19.87 -11.12
N ALA A 219 -4.84 -19.98 -10.77
CA ALA A 219 -4.20 -19.10 -9.80
C ALA A 219 -2.71 -18.89 -10.12
N LEU A 220 -2.08 -17.94 -9.43
CA LEU A 220 -0.64 -17.87 -9.39
C LEU A 220 -0.07 -18.96 -8.49
N ARG A 221 1.21 -19.30 -8.69
CA ARG A 221 1.94 -20.15 -7.75
C ARG A 221 1.86 -19.61 -6.32
N ARG A 222 1.90 -20.53 -5.36
CA ARG A 222 1.71 -20.27 -3.91
C ARG A 222 2.78 -19.37 -3.30
N ASP A 223 3.98 -19.37 -3.86
CA ASP A 223 5.14 -18.60 -3.39
C ASP A 223 5.12 -17.14 -3.87
N THR A 224 4.15 -16.75 -4.70
CA THR A 224 4.01 -15.37 -5.17
C THR A 224 3.36 -14.47 -4.11
N SER A 225 3.78 -13.21 -4.04
CA SER A 225 3.24 -12.24 -3.08
C SER A 225 1.74 -12.00 -3.21
N LEU A 226 1.20 -12.05 -4.44
CA LEU A 226 -0.22 -11.87 -4.69
C LEU A 226 -1.04 -13.05 -4.15
N GLN A 227 -0.55 -14.26 -4.38
CA GLN A 227 -1.20 -15.48 -3.92
C GLN A 227 -1.18 -15.59 -2.39
N GLU A 228 -0.06 -15.21 -1.76
CA GLU A 228 0.03 -15.10 -0.30
C GLU A 228 -0.96 -14.07 0.26
N ALA A 229 -1.05 -12.88 -0.36
CA ALA A 229 -1.98 -11.83 0.06
C ALA A 229 -3.44 -12.29 -0.05
N LEU A 230 -3.80 -12.98 -1.13
CA LEU A 230 -5.14 -13.50 -1.33
C LEU A 230 -5.46 -14.63 -0.36
N ALA A 231 -4.53 -15.57 -0.13
CA ALA A 231 -4.71 -16.65 0.84
C ALA A 231 -4.86 -16.14 2.28
N LYS A 232 -4.04 -15.15 2.70
CA LYS A 232 -4.16 -14.46 3.99
C LYS A 232 -5.53 -13.81 4.15
N ARG A 233 -6.06 -13.18 3.10
CA ARG A 233 -7.39 -12.53 3.12
C ARG A 233 -8.53 -13.55 3.19
N LEU A 234 -8.40 -14.68 2.51
CA LEU A 234 -9.38 -15.77 2.54
C LEU A 234 -9.31 -16.59 3.85
N GLY A 235 -8.18 -16.49 4.57
CA GLY A 235 -7.89 -17.29 5.76
C GLY A 235 -7.63 -18.77 5.46
N ARG A 236 -7.32 -19.11 4.20
CA ARG A 236 -7.00 -20.46 3.70
C ARG A 236 -6.35 -20.40 2.33
N ASP A 237 -5.72 -21.49 1.93
CA ASP A 237 -5.18 -21.66 0.58
C ASP A 237 -6.27 -21.69 -0.49
N ILE A 238 -5.92 -21.20 -1.68
CA ILE A 238 -6.74 -21.30 -2.89
C ILE A 238 -6.46 -22.65 -3.55
N LEU A 239 -7.52 -23.34 -3.96
CA LEU A 239 -7.40 -24.57 -4.74
C LEU A 239 -7.29 -24.24 -6.22
N ALA A 240 -6.09 -24.24 -6.78
CA ALA A 240 -5.90 -24.05 -8.22
C ALA A 240 -5.89 -25.40 -8.95
N LEU A 241 -6.61 -25.49 -10.07
CA LEU A 241 -6.45 -26.58 -11.03
C LEU A 241 -5.27 -26.33 -11.96
N VAL A 242 -5.01 -25.06 -12.28
CA VAL A 242 -3.93 -24.60 -13.14
C VAL A 242 -3.19 -23.46 -12.44
N GLU A 243 -1.88 -23.63 -12.25
CA GLU A 243 -1.00 -22.61 -11.67
C GLU A 243 -0.19 -21.90 -12.76
N HIS A 244 0.08 -20.61 -12.54
CA HIS A 244 0.82 -19.74 -13.46
C HIS A 244 1.97 -19.03 -12.74
N ASP A 245 3.06 -18.77 -13.46
CA ASP A 245 4.24 -18.10 -12.91
C ASP A 245 4.07 -16.58 -12.82
N THR A 246 3.34 -15.98 -13.76
CA THR A 246 3.13 -14.52 -13.82
C THR A 246 1.65 -14.15 -13.95
N ALA A 247 1.29 -12.94 -13.50
CA ALA A 247 -0.09 -12.47 -13.63
C ALA A 247 -0.50 -12.25 -15.10
N ALA A 248 0.46 -11.97 -15.97
CA ALA A 248 0.23 -11.88 -17.41
C ALA A 248 -0.18 -13.24 -18.00
N ASP A 249 0.55 -14.31 -17.67
CA ASP A 249 0.23 -15.67 -18.12
C ASP A 249 -1.13 -16.13 -17.57
N LEU A 250 -1.41 -15.84 -16.29
CA LEU A 250 -2.71 -16.10 -15.68
C LEU A 250 -3.85 -15.40 -16.44
N ALA A 251 -3.70 -14.11 -16.70
CA ALA A 251 -4.70 -13.29 -17.40
C ALA A 251 -4.93 -13.78 -18.83
N GLU A 252 -3.86 -14.12 -19.57
CA GLU A 252 -3.95 -14.64 -20.93
C GLU A 252 -4.63 -16.02 -20.97
N ALA A 253 -4.30 -16.90 -20.03
CA ALA A 253 -4.92 -18.21 -19.91
C ALA A 253 -6.43 -18.10 -19.62
N VAL A 254 -6.81 -17.25 -18.66
CA VAL A 254 -8.22 -17.01 -18.30
C VAL A 254 -8.99 -16.36 -19.45
N ALA A 255 -8.38 -15.43 -20.19
CA ALA A 255 -9.02 -14.79 -21.33
C ALA A 255 -9.43 -15.79 -22.43
N ARG A 256 -8.69 -16.90 -22.58
CA ARG A 256 -8.91 -17.93 -23.62
C ARG A 256 -9.90 -19.04 -23.23
N ASP A 257 -10.18 -19.22 -21.95
CA ASP A 257 -11.07 -20.30 -21.47
C ASP A 257 -12.40 -19.72 -20.96
N PRO A 258 -13.52 -19.96 -21.66
CA PRO A 258 -14.86 -19.50 -21.25
C PRO A 258 -15.28 -19.95 -19.85
N TRP A 259 -14.69 -21.01 -19.32
CA TRP A 259 -15.05 -21.59 -18.02
C TRP A 259 -14.03 -21.28 -16.93
N ALA A 260 -12.97 -20.55 -17.27
CA ALA A 260 -11.95 -20.17 -16.30
C ALA A 260 -12.42 -19.06 -15.35
N LEU A 261 -11.98 -19.18 -14.11
CA LEU A 261 -12.11 -18.18 -13.06
C LEU A 261 -10.75 -18.03 -12.38
N ALA A 262 -10.32 -16.79 -12.17
CA ALA A 262 -9.17 -16.48 -11.33
C ALA A 262 -9.38 -15.15 -10.61
N VAL A 263 -8.47 -14.80 -9.71
CA VAL A 263 -8.36 -13.45 -9.12
C VAL A 263 -6.96 -12.92 -9.41
N THR A 264 -6.87 -11.68 -9.89
CA THR A 264 -5.60 -10.98 -10.13
C THR A 264 -5.73 -9.50 -9.79
N GLY A 265 -4.63 -8.76 -9.79
CA GLY A 265 -4.67 -7.29 -9.69
C GLY A 265 -5.34 -6.66 -10.91
N GLN A 266 -6.12 -5.61 -10.72
CA GLN A 266 -6.75 -4.87 -11.81
C GLN A 266 -5.70 -4.29 -12.76
N SER A 267 -4.55 -3.89 -12.21
CA SER A 267 -3.37 -3.47 -12.97
C SER A 267 -2.81 -4.55 -13.91
N ALA A 268 -3.12 -5.83 -13.66
CA ALA A 268 -2.59 -7.02 -14.34
C ALA A 268 -3.65 -7.85 -15.08
N ARG A 269 -4.90 -7.36 -15.16
CA ARG A 269 -6.03 -8.06 -15.80
C ARG A 269 -5.80 -8.41 -17.28
N GLY A 270 -4.97 -7.66 -17.99
CA GLY A 270 -4.81 -7.80 -19.43
C GLY A 270 -6.14 -7.67 -20.18
N THR A 271 -6.44 -8.63 -21.06
CA THR A 271 -7.67 -8.66 -21.86
C THR A 271 -8.83 -9.42 -21.22
N ALA A 272 -8.58 -10.15 -20.11
CA ALA A 272 -9.62 -10.92 -19.40
C ALA A 272 -10.71 -9.99 -18.86
N ARG A 273 -11.97 -10.39 -18.88
CA ARG A 273 -13.08 -9.56 -18.38
C ARG A 273 -13.11 -9.59 -16.85
N THR A 274 -13.21 -8.42 -16.21
CA THR A 274 -13.53 -8.36 -14.78
C THR A 274 -14.95 -8.85 -14.56
N LEU A 275 -15.13 -9.84 -13.69
CA LEU A 275 -16.44 -10.27 -13.22
C LEU A 275 -16.86 -9.34 -12.06
N PRO A 276 -17.93 -8.55 -12.20
CA PRO A 276 -18.36 -7.64 -11.12
C PRO A 276 -18.60 -8.39 -9.81
N LEU A 277 -18.14 -7.81 -8.70
CA LEU A 277 -18.44 -8.33 -7.38
C LEU A 277 -19.77 -7.77 -6.87
N THR A 278 -20.49 -8.60 -6.13
CA THR A 278 -21.57 -8.16 -5.27
C THR A 278 -21.35 -8.59 -3.83
N ASP A 279 -21.99 -7.89 -2.92
CA ASP A 279 -22.16 -8.38 -1.56
C ASP A 279 -23.36 -9.35 -1.48
N SER A 280 -23.61 -9.95 -0.32
CA SER A 280 -24.63 -10.99 -0.14
C SER A 280 -26.07 -10.50 -0.34
N CYS A 281 -26.31 -9.19 -0.35
CA CYS A 281 -27.60 -8.55 -0.64
C CYS A 281 -27.66 -7.97 -2.06
N ASP A 282 -26.84 -8.49 -2.99
CA ASP A 282 -26.73 -8.04 -4.39
C ASP A 282 -26.23 -6.59 -4.56
N PHE A 283 -25.72 -5.96 -3.50
CA PHE A 283 -25.12 -4.63 -3.61
C PHE A 283 -23.84 -4.68 -4.46
N PRO A 284 -23.71 -3.88 -5.52
CA PRO A 284 -22.55 -3.91 -6.40
C PRO A 284 -21.31 -3.34 -5.71
N LEU A 285 -20.20 -4.07 -5.79
CA LEU A 285 -18.90 -3.69 -5.27
C LEU A 285 -17.97 -3.45 -6.46
N LEU A 286 -17.83 -2.18 -6.84
CA LEU A 286 -17.07 -1.78 -8.02
C LEU A 286 -15.61 -1.46 -7.65
N PRO A 287 -14.63 -1.87 -8.46
CA PRO A 287 -13.22 -1.51 -8.27
C PRO A 287 -12.87 -0.24 -9.07
N ASP A 288 -13.61 0.84 -8.83
CA ASP A 288 -13.27 2.14 -9.41
C ASP A 288 -12.20 2.85 -8.56
N ARG A 289 -11.58 3.90 -9.11
CA ARG A 289 -10.46 4.58 -8.44
C ARG A 289 -10.86 5.13 -7.06
N ALA A 290 -12.02 5.77 -6.97
CA ALA A 290 -12.47 6.42 -5.74
C ALA A 290 -12.78 5.39 -4.64
N SER A 291 -13.46 4.29 -4.97
CA SER A 291 -13.77 3.19 -4.05
C SER A 291 -12.52 2.41 -3.62
N VAL A 292 -11.52 2.27 -4.48
CA VAL A 292 -10.22 1.69 -4.11
C VAL A 292 -9.47 2.63 -3.17
N LYS A 293 -9.40 3.93 -3.46
CA LYS A 293 -8.75 4.94 -2.61
C LYS A 293 -9.39 5.05 -1.22
N ALA A 294 -10.72 4.96 -1.16
CA ALA A 294 -11.51 4.99 0.07
C ALA A 294 -11.57 3.63 0.81
N GLU A 295 -10.99 2.58 0.23
CA GLU A 295 -11.07 1.21 0.73
C GLU A 295 -12.52 0.73 0.94
N ASP A 296 -13.41 1.17 0.05
CA ASP A 296 -14.79 0.68 -0.04
C ASP A 296 -14.86 -0.62 -0.82
N TYR A 297 -13.98 -0.80 -1.80
CA TYR A 297 -13.86 -2.06 -2.51
C TYR A 297 -13.21 -3.12 -1.59
N PRO A 298 -13.89 -4.25 -1.30
CA PRO A 298 -13.50 -5.17 -0.23
C PRO A 298 -12.23 -5.95 -0.53
N LEU A 299 -11.71 -5.89 -1.76
CA LEU A 299 -10.48 -6.53 -2.18
C LEU A 299 -9.41 -5.51 -2.62
N THR A 300 -9.48 -4.29 -2.08
CA THR A 300 -8.39 -3.31 -2.18
C THR A 300 -7.10 -3.90 -1.62
N LEU A 301 -6.01 -3.74 -2.38
CA LEU A 301 -4.70 -4.32 -2.13
C LEU A 301 -3.64 -3.23 -2.10
N PRO A 302 -3.16 -2.84 -0.90
CA PRO A 302 -2.06 -1.90 -0.80
C PRO A 302 -0.74 -2.53 -1.25
N VAL A 303 0.00 -1.81 -2.09
CA VAL A 303 1.40 -2.12 -2.43
C VAL A 303 2.28 -1.26 -1.55
N GLN A 304 3.11 -1.88 -0.72
CA GLN A 304 3.81 -1.20 0.37
C GLN A 304 5.31 -1.50 0.33
N LEU A 305 6.11 -0.57 0.86
CA LEU A 305 7.49 -0.81 1.26
C LEU A 305 7.53 -1.17 2.74
N LEU A 306 8.01 -2.36 3.04
CA LEU A 306 8.36 -2.77 4.39
C LEU A 306 9.71 -2.17 4.77
N THR A 307 9.78 -1.58 5.96
CA THR A 307 10.96 -0.96 6.52
C THR A 307 11.44 -1.74 7.75
N PRO A 308 12.74 -2.06 7.84
CA PRO A 308 13.30 -2.74 9.02
C PRO A 308 13.31 -1.80 10.24
N ARG A 309 13.32 -2.36 11.45
CA ARG A 309 13.45 -1.61 12.72
C ARG A 309 14.89 -1.15 12.97
N ARG A 310 15.52 -0.57 11.94
CA ARG A 310 16.84 0.06 11.97
C ARG A 310 16.76 1.34 11.17
N ARG A 311 17.68 2.25 11.45
CA ARG A 311 17.77 3.50 10.70
C ARG A 311 18.12 3.22 9.25
N LEU A 312 17.39 3.86 8.34
CA LEU A 312 17.61 3.77 6.90
C LEU A 312 18.57 4.88 6.43
N PRO A 313 19.32 4.67 5.32
CA PRO A 313 20.09 5.73 4.68
C PRO A 313 19.23 6.98 4.43
N LEU A 314 19.81 8.18 4.52
CA LEU A 314 19.09 9.43 4.30
C LEU A 314 18.25 9.42 3.00
N PHE A 315 18.87 9.00 1.89
CA PHE A 315 18.19 8.85 0.60
C PHE A 315 16.90 8.02 0.69
N ALA A 316 16.93 6.90 1.43
CA ALA A 316 15.77 6.04 1.56
C ALA A 316 14.65 6.70 2.39
N ARG A 317 15.01 7.46 3.45
CA ARG A 317 14.03 8.22 4.24
C ARG A 317 13.36 9.31 3.40
N GLU A 318 14.14 10.09 2.66
CA GLU A 318 13.62 11.12 1.75
C GLU A 318 12.78 10.53 0.61
N PHE A 319 13.16 9.34 0.11
CA PHE A 319 12.36 8.65 -0.90
C PHE A 319 11.02 8.19 -0.33
N LEU A 320 10.99 7.67 0.91
CA LEU A 320 9.75 7.29 1.58
C LEU A 320 8.83 8.49 1.82
N GLU A 321 9.38 9.67 2.15
CA GLU A 321 8.62 10.93 2.26
C GLU A 321 8.13 11.42 0.88
N PHE A 322 8.95 11.26 -0.16
CA PHE A 322 8.59 11.62 -1.53
C PHE A 322 7.38 10.85 -2.06
N LEU A 323 7.06 9.66 -1.52
CA LEU A 323 5.89 8.90 -1.95
C LEU A 323 4.60 9.70 -1.82
N ASP A 324 4.50 10.63 -0.86
CA ASP A 324 3.32 11.48 -0.66
C ASP A 324 3.26 12.68 -1.64
N HIS A 325 4.32 12.92 -2.42
CA HIS A 325 4.42 14.06 -3.34
C HIS A 325 3.56 13.87 -4.60
N PRO A 326 2.92 14.92 -5.17
CA PRO A 326 2.08 14.81 -6.37
C PRO A 326 2.77 14.16 -7.58
N ALA A 327 4.08 14.37 -7.73
CA ALA A 327 4.89 13.73 -8.78
C ALA A 327 4.98 12.20 -8.61
N ALA A 328 5.07 11.69 -7.37
CA ALA A 328 5.02 10.26 -7.10
C ALA A 328 3.63 9.69 -7.41
N GLN A 329 2.57 10.39 -7.00
CA GLN A 329 1.18 10.00 -7.27
C GLN A 329 0.90 9.90 -8.78
N THR A 330 1.44 10.84 -9.57
CA THR A 330 1.36 10.80 -11.03
C THR A 330 2.12 9.60 -11.61
N ALA A 331 3.30 9.28 -11.09
CA ALA A 331 4.09 8.13 -11.52
C ALA A 331 3.39 6.79 -11.20
N VAL A 332 2.72 6.69 -10.05
CA VAL A 332 1.90 5.53 -9.67
C VAL A 332 0.75 5.32 -10.65
N ALA A 333 0.00 6.39 -10.97
CA ALA A 333 -1.10 6.32 -11.93
C ALA A 333 -0.61 5.93 -13.34
N ALA A 334 0.55 6.45 -13.77
CA ALA A 334 1.15 6.11 -15.05
C ALA A 334 1.59 4.64 -15.15
N ALA A 335 1.95 4.01 -14.02
CA ALA A 335 2.26 2.59 -13.94
C ALA A 335 1.01 1.67 -14.01
N GLY A 336 -0.19 2.24 -14.03
CA GLY A 336 -1.47 1.51 -14.08
C GLY A 336 -2.00 1.09 -12.70
N PHE A 337 -1.44 1.62 -11.62
CA PHE A 337 -1.92 1.44 -10.25
C PHE A 337 -2.81 2.60 -9.82
N VAL A 338 -3.52 2.44 -8.71
CA VAL A 338 -4.30 3.50 -8.09
C VAL A 338 -3.39 4.27 -7.12
N ASP A 339 -3.28 5.58 -7.36
CA ASP A 339 -2.55 6.49 -6.49
C ASP A 339 -3.29 6.70 -5.16
N GLN A 340 -2.66 7.39 -4.22
CA GLN A 340 -3.19 7.66 -2.88
C GLN A 340 -3.60 9.12 -2.70
N ALA A 341 -3.47 9.97 -3.72
CA ALA A 341 -3.90 11.35 -3.64
C ALA A 341 -5.43 11.39 -3.42
N PRO A 342 -5.93 12.21 -2.48
CA PRO A 342 -7.35 12.33 -2.24
C PRO A 342 -8.10 12.75 -3.50
N GLU A 343 -9.23 12.09 -3.73
CA GLU A 343 -10.12 12.36 -4.85
C GLU A 343 -11.52 12.65 -4.30
N THR A 344 -12.28 13.51 -4.98
CA THR A 344 -13.64 13.86 -4.57
C THR A 344 -14.65 13.34 -5.58
N VAL A 345 -15.74 12.75 -5.08
CA VAL A 345 -16.85 12.23 -5.86
C VAL A 345 -18.11 12.97 -5.44
N PRO A 346 -18.79 13.71 -6.34
CA PRO A 346 -20.07 14.32 -6.04
C PRO A 346 -21.10 13.27 -5.62
N LEU A 347 -21.96 13.58 -4.64
CA LEU A 347 -23.02 12.63 -4.23
C LEU A 347 -23.88 12.16 -5.42
N THR A 348 -24.12 13.03 -6.39
CA THR A 348 -24.90 12.73 -7.60
C THR A 348 -24.25 11.67 -8.50
N ALA A 349 -22.93 11.49 -8.43
CA ALA A 349 -22.22 10.43 -9.12
C ALA A 349 -22.29 9.08 -8.38
N ASP A 350 -22.73 9.09 -7.11
CA ASP A 350 -22.81 7.91 -6.22
C ASP A 350 -24.26 7.38 -6.10
N GLY A 351 -24.97 7.33 -7.23
CA GLY A 351 -26.39 6.98 -7.26
C GLY A 351 -26.69 5.57 -6.76
N LEU A 352 -25.76 4.62 -6.88
CA LEU A 352 -25.93 3.26 -6.39
C LEU A 352 -26.06 3.21 -4.86
N ARG A 353 -25.28 4.02 -4.14
CA ARG A 353 -25.38 4.11 -2.67
C ARG A 353 -26.67 4.76 -2.23
N LEU A 354 -27.11 5.82 -2.91
CA LEU A 354 -28.41 6.44 -2.64
C LEU A 354 -29.58 5.47 -2.88
N LEU A 355 -29.56 4.73 -4.00
CA LEU A 355 -30.58 3.72 -4.27
C LEU A 355 -30.58 2.63 -3.20
N ASN A 356 -29.42 2.24 -2.69
CA ASN A 356 -29.31 1.25 -1.63
C ASN A 356 -29.85 1.80 -0.29
N ALA A 357 -29.51 3.04 0.07
CA ALA A 357 -30.07 3.71 1.24
C ALA A 357 -31.60 3.79 1.19
N ILE A 358 -32.18 4.14 0.04
CA ILE A 358 -33.63 4.19 -0.16
C ILE A 358 -34.26 2.79 -0.06
N LYS A 359 -33.62 1.76 -0.64
CA LYS A 359 -34.08 0.37 -0.52
C LYS A 359 -34.02 -0.16 0.91
N GLY A 360 -33.02 0.27 1.68
CA GLY A 360 -32.83 -0.07 3.09
C GLY A 360 -33.68 0.74 4.07
N ALA A 361 -34.41 1.75 3.60
CA ALA A 361 -35.27 2.58 4.43
C ALA A 361 -36.33 1.72 5.16
N GLY A 362 -36.54 2.01 6.44
CA GLY A 362 -37.41 1.18 7.27
C GLY A 362 -37.59 1.72 8.68
N LYS A 363 -37.82 0.81 9.62
CA LYS A 363 -37.97 1.14 11.04
C LYS A 363 -36.67 1.69 11.64
N ASP A 364 -35.55 1.11 11.22
CA ASP A 364 -34.23 1.42 11.78
C ASP A 364 -33.62 2.66 11.12
N VAL A 365 -33.97 2.93 9.86
CA VAL A 365 -33.65 4.16 9.12
C VAL A 365 -34.94 4.77 8.57
N PRO A 366 -35.63 5.64 9.34
CA PRO A 366 -36.82 6.31 8.87
C PRO A 366 -36.53 7.26 7.71
N LEU A 367 -37.57 7.54 6.90
CA LEU A 367 -37.47 8.48 5.76
C LEU A 367 -36.99 9.88 6.17
N GLU A 368 -37.28 10.30 7.40
CA GLU A 368 -36.77 11.55 7.99
C GLU A 368 -35.23 11.60 8.01
N ASP A 369 -34.59 10.51 8.42
CA ASP A 369 -33.12 10.44 8.47
C ASP A 369 -32.51 10.51 7.07
N LEU A 370 -33.14 9.85 6.09
CA LEU A 370 -32.71 9.93 4.69
C LEU A 370 -32.90 11.32 4.11
N LYS A 371 -33.98 12.02 4.46
CA LYS A 371 -34.20 13.43 4.06
C LYS A 371 -33.15 14.34 4.68
N ARG A 372 -32.84 14.17 5.96
CA ARG A 372 -31.76 14.91 6.64
C ARG A 372 -30.42 14.67 5.96
N LEU A 373 -30.10 13.42 5.62
CA LEU A 373 -28.88 13.08 4.89
C LEU A 373 -28.82 13.78 3.53
N ALA A 374 -29.91 13.70 2.76
CA ALA A 374 -29.98 14.34 1.46
C ALA A 374 -29.83 15.86 1.54
N GLU A 375 -30.51 16.52 2.49
CA GLU A 375 -30.42 17.97 2.69
C GLU A 375 -29.00 18.41 3.05
N VAL A 376 -28.35 17.70 3.97
CA VAL A 376 -26.99 18.02 4.39
C VAL A 376 -25.99 17.82 3.24
N MET A 377 -26.11 16.71 2.53
CA MET A 377 -25.15 16.32 1.49
C MET A 377 -25.47 16.91 0.12
N THR A 378 -26.54 17.70 -0.01
CA THR A 378 -26.86 18.42 -1.24
C THR A 378 -25.70 19.37 -1.60
N GLY A 379 -25.20 19.25 -2.82
CA GLY A 379 -24.04 20.00 -3.30
C GLY A 379 -22.70 19.57 -2.71
N ALA A 380 -22.67 18.57 -1.82
CA ALA A 380 -21.44 18.05 -1.24
C ALA A 380 -20.79 16.97 -2.13
N SER A 381 -19.47 16.90 -2.07
CA SER A 381 -18.66 15.84 -2.66
C SER A 381 -17.95 15.06 -1.57
N ARG A 382 -18.01 13.74 -1.65
CA ARG A 382 -17.28 12.85 -0.75
C ARG A 382 -15.82 12.79 -1.16
N SER A 383 -14.91 13.03 -0.22
CA SER A 383 -13.49 12.74 -0.40
C SER A 383 -13.21 11.25 -0.20
N SER A 384 -12.22 10.71 -0.90
CA SER A 384 -11.72 9.36 -0.67
C SER A 384 -11.04 9.19 0.70
N LEU A 385 -10.76 10.28 1.43
CA LEU A 385 -10.33 10.21 2.83
C LEU A 385 -11.45 9.64 3.70
N THR A 386 -11.28 8.40 4.12
CA THR A 386 -12.20 7.66 4.99
C THR A 386 -11.46 7.21 6.24
N PHE A 387 -12.13 7.28 7.38
CA PHE A 387 -11.57 6.89 8.68
C PHE A 387 -12.31 5.68 9.22
N ARG A 388 -11.53 4.67 9.57
CA ARG A 388 -11.96 3.37 10.08
C ARG A 388 -11.24 3.09 11.40
N PHE A 389 -11.74 2.10 12.12
CA PHE A 389 -11.36 1.80 13.49
C PHE A 389 -10.96 0.34 13.61
N GLU A 390 -10.04 0.06 14.54
CA GLU A 390 -9.68 -1.31 14.90
C GLU A 390 -10.91 -2.07 15.42
N ASP A 391 -10.91 -3.39 15.23
CA ASP A 391 -12.06 -4.23 15.56
C ASP A 391 -12.41 -4.16 17.06
N GLY A 392 -13.65 -3.75 17.36
CA GLY A 392 -14.14 -3.58 18.72
C GLY A 392 -13.57 -2.36 19.46
N SER A 393 -12.90 -1.44 18.76
CA SER A 393 -12.22 -0.28 19.33
C SER A 393 -12.72 1.04 18.73
N SER A 394 -12.40 2.15 19.41
CA SER A 394 -12.51 3.52 18.88
C SER A 394 -11.16 4.08 18.42
N THR A 395 -10.10 3.25 18.44
CA THR A 395 -8.78 3.59 17.91
C THR A 395 -8.81 3.53 16.39
N LEU A 396 -8.31 4.58 15.72
CA LEU A 396 -8.12 4.59 14.28
C LEU A 396 -7.10 3.52 13.85
N ASP A 397 -7.40 2.81 12.77
CA ASP A 397 -6.43 1.87 12.20
C ASP A 397 -5.23 2.61 11.54
N ALA A 398 -4.19 1.87 11.20
CA ALA A 398 -2.94 2.43 10.67
C ALA A 398 -3.17 3.31 9.43
N ARG A 399 -4.05 2.86 8.51
CA ARG A 399 -4.40 3.63 7.31
C ARG A 399 -5.12 4.93 7.66
N SER A 400 -6.04 4.87 8.61
CA SER A 400 -6.82 6.02 9.05
C SER A 400 -5.96 7.07 9.77
N GLN A 401 -4.89 6.65 10.43
CA GLN A 401 -3.86 7.55 10.98
C GLN A 401 -3.06 8.26 9.88
N GLU A 402 -2.73 7.58 8.79
CA GLU A 402 -2.13 8.22 7.60
C GLU A 402 -3.09 9.24 6.98
N ASN A 403 -4.36 8.86 6.80
CA ASN A 403 -5.40 9.75 6.28
C ASN A 403 -5.62 10.98 7.18
N LEU A 404 -5.53 10.81 8.51
CA LEU A 404 -5.67 11.90 9.48
C LEU A 404 -4.51 12.90 9.35
N THR A 405 -3.29 12.38 9.20
CA THR A 405 -2.08 13.18 9.00
C THR A 405 -2.16 13.97 7.70
N LEU A 406 -2.61 13.33 6.61
CA LEU A 406 -2.80 14.00 5.32
C LEU A 406 -3.90 15.07 5.38
N LEU A 407 -5.03 14.78 6.04
CA LEU A 407 -6.08 15.78 6.25
C LEU A 407 -5.56 16.98 7.03
N ALA A 408 -4.75 16.76 8.07
CA ALA A 408 -4.13 17.82 8.84
C ALA A 408 -3.24 18.71 7.96
N GLN A 409 -2.38 18.11 7.14
CA GLN A 409 -1.52 18.85 6.20
C GLN A 409 -2.33 19.66 5.18
N LEU A 410 -3.43 19.10 4.64
CA LEU A 410 -4.30 19.79 3.69
C LEU A 410 -5.02 20.99 4.33
N LEU A 411 -5.47 20.87 5.58
CA LEU A 411 -6.04 21.99 6.33
C LEU A 411 -4.98 23.07 6.56
N ALA A 412 -3.79 22.69 7.05
CA ALA A 412 -2.71 23.63 7.33
C ALA A 412 -2.30 24.51 6.13
N VAL A 413 -2.50 24.03 4.90
CA VAL A 413 -2.21 24.79 3.65
C VAL A 413 -3.45 25.43 3.01
N ASP A 414 -4.58 25.52 3.73
CA ASP A 414 -5.85 26.10 3.26
C ASP A 414 -6.39 25.42 1.97
N ALA A 415 -6.20 24.09 1.83
CA ALA A 415 -6.57 23.35 0.63
C ALA A 415 -8.09 23.33 0.35
N PHE A 416 -8.92 23.60 1.36
CA PHE A 416 -10.38 23.58 1.28
C PHE A 416 -11.01 24.98 1.35
N LYS A 417 -10.25 26.02 0.98
CA LYS A 417 -10.74 27.39 0.96
C LYS A 417 -12.08 27.52 0.22
N GLY A 418 -13.04 28.19 0.85
CA GLY A 418 -14.38 28.39 0.29
C GLY A 418 -15.26 27.13 0.32
N GLN A 419 -14.85 26.10 1.07
CA GLN A 419 -15.63 24.88 1.30
C GLN A 419 -15.89 24.71 2.81
N GLU A 420 -17.07 24.19 3.14
CA GLU A 420 -17.36 23.60 4.43
C GLU A 420 -16.86 22.16 4.43
N VAL A 421 -16.05 21.82 5.42
CA VAL A 421 -15.51 20.49 5.62
C VAL A 421 -16.37 19.77 6.66
N ILE A 422 -16.91 18.61 6.29
CA ILE A 422 -17.85 17.84 7.11
C ILE A 422 -17.25 16.46 7.40
N LEU A 423 -17.22 16.06 8.67
CA LEU A 423 -16.93 14.69 9.12
C LEU A 423 -18.25 13.98 9.38
N ALA A 424 -18.63 13.07 8.49
CA ALA A 424 -19.88 12.33 8.54
C ALA A 424 -19.68 10.93 9.11
N GLY A 425 -20.19 10.68 10.31
CA GLY A 425 -20.16 9.38 10.96
C GLY A 425 -21.29 8.45 10.51
N PHE A 426 -20.93 7.19 10.27
CA PHE A 426 -21.84 6.09 9.94
C PHE A 426 -21.60 4.85 10.82
N SER A 427 -22.63 4.03 10.98
CA SER A 427 -22.62 2.75 11.68
C SER A 427 -23.10 1.61 10.78
N ASP A 428 -22.88 0.37 11.23
CA ASP A 428 -23.61 -0.79 10.71
C ASP A 428 -25.00 -0.90 11.35
N GLY A 429 -25.87 -1.72 10.76
CA GLY A 429 -27.24 -1.94 11.22
C GLY A 429 -27.44 -2.99 12.30
N SER A 430 -26.40 -3.33 13.05
CA SER A 430 -26.54 -4.23 14.20
C SER A 430 -26.93 -3.45 15.45
N GLY A 431 -27.99 -3.87 16.13
CA GLY A 431 -28.35 -3.32 17.45
C GLY A 431 -29.45 -2.28 17.38
N ASP A 432 -29.43 -1.34 18.33
CA ASP A 432 -30.45 -0.30 18.46
C ASP A 432 -30.10 0.93 17.57
N PRO A 433 -31.03 1.43 16.74
CA PRO A 433 -30.76 2.56 15.84
C PRO A 433 -30.33 3.85 16.55
N THR A 434 -30.85 4.12 17.75
CA THR A 434 -30.48 5.32 18.53
C THR A 434 -29.05 5.19 19.04
N ALA A 435 -28.68 4.00 19.55
CA ALA A 435 -27.31 3.71 19.95
C ALA A 435 -26.34 3.79 18.76
N ASN A 436 -26.77 3.32 17.59
CA ASN A 436 -26.00 3.38 16.35
C ASN A 436 -25.75 4.81 15.88
N LEU A 437 -26.75 5.69 15.96
CA LEU A 437 -26.60 7.12 15.69
C LEU A 437 -25.58 7.76 16.66
N GLN A 438 -25.73 7.53 17.97
CA GLN A 438 -24.80 8.06 18.99
C GLN A 438 -23.36 7.54 18.79
N LEU A 439 -23.20 6.27 18.43
CA LEU A 439 -21.90 5.67 18.16
C LEU A 439 -21.25 6.31 16.91
N SER A 440 -22.03 6.54 15.87
CA SER A 440 -21.56 7.21 14.66
C SER A 440 -21.10 8.65 14.93
N GLU A 441 -21.81 9.37 15.80
CA GLU A 441 -21.44 10.71 16.26
C GLU A 441 -20.16 10.70 17.09
N SER A 442 -20.09 9.82 18.10
CA SER A 442 -18.91 9.67 18.97
C SER A 442 -17.63 9.39 18.18
N ARG A 443 -17.72 8.54 17.14
CA ARG A 443 -16.60 8.26 16.23
C ARG A 443 -16.16 9.47 15.43
N ALA A 444 -17.11 10.23 14.87
CA ALA A 444 -16.80 11.44 14.13
C ALA A 444 -16.18 12.54 15.02
N ILE A 445 -16.66 12.68 16.26
CA ILE A 445 -16.03 13.55 17.29
C ILE A 445 -14.62 13.05 17.61
N GLY A 446 -14.41 11.73 17.71
CA GLY A 446 -13.09 11.15 17.93
C GLY A 446 -12.09 11.52 16.83
N VAL A 447 -12.51 11.44 15.56
CA VAL A 447 -11.68 11.88 14.42
C VAL A 447 -11.39 13.38 14.51
N ALA A 448 -12.39 14.22 14.79
CA ALA A 448 -12.19 15.67 14.93
C ALA A 448 -11.24 16.02 16.09
N THR A 449 -11.31 15.29 17.20
CA THR A 449 -10.43 15.47 18.36
C THR A 449 -8.99 15.08 18.02
N ALA A 450 -8.79 13.94 17.35
CA ALA A 450 -7.47 13.51 16.90
C ALA A 450 -6.88 14.48 15.88
N LEU A 451 -7.70 15.04 15.00
CA LEU A 451 -7.31 16.06 14.03
C LEU A 451 -6.88 17.37 14.72
N ALA A 452 -7.63 17.82 15.72
CA ALA A 452 -7.27 19.01 16.51
C ALA A 452 -5.92 18.82 17.22
N ALA A 453 -5.66 17.63 17.75
CA ALA A 453 -4.38 17.31 18.38
C ALA A 453 -3.20 17.32 17.39
N ALA A 454 -3.46 17.02 16.12
CA ALA A 454 -2.46 17.11 15.04
C ALA A 454 -2.27 18.55 14.50
N LEU A 455 -3.15 19.49 14.88
CA LEU A 455 -3.15 20.88 14.43
C LEU A 455 -3.20 21.87 15.62
N PRO A 456 -2.19 21.87 16.51
CA PRO A 456 -2.20 22.75 17.68
C PRO A 456 -2.18 24.24 17.31
N ASP A 457 -1.64 24.58 16.13
CA ASP A 457 -1.43 25.96 15.66
C ASP A 457 -2.34 26.31 14.47
N LEU A 458 -3.56 25.74 14.42
CA LEU A 458 -4.50 26.05 13.34
C LEU A 458 -4.79 27.57 13.30
N PRO A 459 -4.61 28.25 12.15
CA PRO A 459 -4.90 29.67 12.02
C PRO A 459 -6.35 30.00 12.42
N GLU A 460 -6.57 31.15 13.08
CA GLU A 460 -7.90 31.56 13.59
C GLU A 460 -8.98 31.69 12.49
N ASP A 461 -8.56 31.89 11.23
CA ASP A 461 -9.45 31.98 10.06
C ASP A 461 -9.84 30.61 9.48
N GLN A 462 -9.19 29.53 9.91
CA GLN A 462 -9.54 28.17 9.54
C GLN A 462 -10.47 27.54 10.57
N THR A 463 -11.52 26.88 10.10
CA THR A 463 -12.50 26.22 10.96
C THR A 463 -12.25 24.72 10.97
N MET A 464 -12.34 24.14 12.17
CA MET A 464 -12.35 22.68 12.32
C MET A 464 -13.55 22.08 11.57
N PRO A 465 -13.42 20.86 11.02
CA PRO A 465 -14.51 20.20 10.32
C PRO A 465 -15.77 20.10 11.18
N ARG A 466 -16.93 20.37 10.56
CA ARG A 466 -18.23 20.18 11.20
C ARG A 466 -18.50 18.68 11.35
N VAL A 467 -18.84 18.25 12.56
CA VAL A 467 -19.21 16.85 12.82
C VAL A 467 -20.70 16.63 12.55
N MET A 468 -21.01 15.57 11.82
CA MET A 468 -22.38 15.13 11.53
C MET A 468 -22.50 13.61 11.68
N ALA A 469 -23.69 13.12 12.00
CA ALA A 469 -23.95 11.71 12.26
C ALA A 469 -25.22 11.25 11.55
N PHE A 470 -25.13 10.04 10.97
CA PHE A 470 -26.20 9.48 10.15
C PHE A 470 -26.55 8.05 10.52
N GLY A 471 -25.89 7.46 11.52
CA GLY A 471 -26.09 6.06 11.88
C GLY A 471 -25.99 5.17 10.64
N GLU A 472 -27.05 4.45 10.35
CA GLU A 472 -27.13 3.42 9.31
C GLU A 472 -27.51 3.97 7.91
N ALA A 473 -27.77 5.28 7.77
CA ALA A 473 -28.54 5.84 6.67
C ALA A 473 -27.89 5.77 5.26
N LEU A 474 -26.62 5.39 5.13
CA LEU A 474 -25.93 5.30 3.83
C LEU A 474 -24.95 4.12 3.81
N PRO A 475 -25.45 2.87 3.76
CA PRO A 475 -24.62 1.68 3.83
C PRO A 475 -23.77 1.50 2.55
N MET A 476 -22.51 1.10 2.74
CA MET A 476 -21.53 0.74 1.70
C MET A 476 -21.57 -0.74 1.33
N ALA A 477 -22.11 -1.55 2.23
CA ALA A 477 -22.10 -3.00 2.16
C ALA A 477 -23.28 -3.55 2.97
N CYS A 478 -23.54 -4.85 2.83
CA CYS A 478 -24.54 -5.55 3.60
C CYS A 478 -24.00 -5.92 4.99
N ASP A 479 -24.83 -5.84 6.02
CA ASP A 479 -24.41 -6.15 7.40
C ASP A 479 -24.35 -7.65 7.75
N THR A 480 -24.54 -8.52 6.75
CA THR A 480 -24.51 -9.97 6.90
C THR A 480 -23.11 -10.50 7.22
N THR A 481 -22.07 -9.85 6.71
CA THR A 481 -20.67 -10.27 6.90
C THR A 481 -19.93 -9.32 7.85
N ALA A 482 -18.90 -9.83 8.53
CA ALA A 482 -18.05 -8.98 9.37
C ALA A 482 -17.34 -7.90 8.54
N ALA A 483 -16.97 -8.21 7.29
CA ALA A 483 -16.37 -7.26 6.36
C ALA A 483 -17.35 -6.14 5.98
N GLY A 484 -18.59 -6.48 5.65
CA GLY A 484 -19.62 -5.48 5.32
C GLY A 484 -19.97 -4.58 6.50
N ARG A 485 -20.13 -5.13 7.71
CA ARG A 485 -20.31 -4.31 8.92
C ARG A 485 -19.12 -3.37 9.19
N ARG A 486 -17.88 -3.84 8.99
CA ARG A 486 -16.68 -2.99 9.08
C ARG A 486 -16.68 -1.88 8.03
N ALA A 487 -17.14 -2.18 6.80
CA ALA A 487 -17.28 -1.19 5.76
C ALA A 487 -18.26 -0.08 6.17
N ASN A 488 -19.37 -0.45 6.84
CA ASN A 488 -20.39 0.50 7.29
C ASN A 488 -19.98 1.33 8.52
N ARG A 489 -19.15 0.79 9.42
CA ARG A 489 -18.57 1.53 10.56
C ARG A 489 -17.41 2.43 10.11
N ARG A 490 -17.72 3.67 9.73
CA ARG A 490 -16.72 4.61 9.19
C ARG A 490 -17.08 6.06 9.47
N VAL A 491 -16.10 6.94 9.33
CA VAL A 491 -16.31 8.38 9.19
C VAL A 491 -15.81 8.80 7.82
N GLU A 492 -16.62 9.52 7.07
CA GLU A 492 -16.29 10.04 5.74
C GLU A 492 -16.02 11.54 5.80
N LEU A 493 -15.06 12.01 5.00
CA LEU A 493 -14.85 13.43 4.77
C LEU A 493 -15.70 13.92 3.59
N TRP A 494 -16.50 14.94 3.80
CA TRP A 494 -17.35 15.58 2.79
C TRP A 494 -17.00 17.05 2.65
N LEU A 495 -17.05 17.55 1.42
CA LEU A 495 -16.70 18.91 1.07
C LEU A 495 -17.89 19.57 0.38
N ARG A 496 -18.37 20.69 0.91
CA ARG A 496 -19.51 21.43 0.38
C ARG A 496 -19.11 22.87 0.09
N PRO A 497 -19.36 23.43 -1.11
CA PRO A 497 -19.05 24.83 -1.37
C PRO A 497 -19.80 25.76 -0.38
N GLN A 498 -19.10 26.73 0.21
CA GLN A 498 -19.71 27.74 1.08
C GLN A 498 -20.64 28.64 0.25
N GLY A 499 -21.87 28.85 0.72
CA GLY A 499 -22.91 29.63 0.02
C GLY A 499 -23.79 28.85 -0.95
N ALA A 500 -23.63 27.52 -1.07
CA ALA A 500 -24.43 26.69 -1.98
C ALA A 500 -25.89 26.44 -1.53
N ILE A 501 -26.36 27.00 -0.40
CA ILE A 501 -27.72 26.75 0.13
C ILE A 501 -28.40 28.05 0.61
N ASP A 502 -28.40 29.11 -0.20
CA ASP A 502 -29.35 30.23 -0.01
C ASP A 502 -29.99 30.74 -1.32
N SER A 503 -29.65 30.16 -2.47
CA SER A 503 -30.27 30.52 -3.75
C SER A 503 -30.54 29.27 -4.58
N ASP A 504 -31.81 29.09 -4.90
CA ASP A 504 -32.37 28.11 -5.86
C ASP A 504 -32.69 26.71 -5.31
N MET A 505 -33.72 26.64 -4.49
CA MET A 505 -34.82 25.71 -4.79
C MET A 505 -36.07 26.53 -5.16
N PRO A 506 -36.67 26.31 -6.35
CA PRO A 506 -37.98 26.87 -6.70
C PRO A 506 -39.13 26.27 -5.88
#